data_AF-A0A2E1JMM2-F1
#
_entry.id   AF-A0A2E1JMM2-F1
#
_cell.length_a   1.000
_cell.length_b   1.000
_cell.length_c   1.000
_cell.angle_alpha   90.00
_cell.angle_beta   90.00
_cell.angle_gamma   90.00
#
_symmetry.space_group_name_H-M   'P 1'
#
loop_
_entity.id
_entity.type
_entity.pdbx_description
1 polymer ?
#
loop_
_entity_poly.entity_id
_entity_poly.type
_entity_poly.pdbx_seq_one_letter_code
_entity_poly.pdbx_strand_id
1 'polypeptide(L)'
;MAKITFGGMWVDIESLEGKDKSYWIACLIFSIIAGMCFGVILGFTSESWLFEADVERTNEVSDIYKENSWLLYLAIAAVISTFIAGYTYIKVLVNQDDLFKKYNEMSMIGGACGFVFIGVPIAVLSPFIGYSPNFFDFFLTFAVGSIINGYRFSKKYLN
;
A
#
# COMPACT_ATOMS: atom_id res chain seq x y z
N MET A 1 20.65 9.66 10.43
CA MET A 1 19.22 9.86 10.74
C MET A 1 18.49 10.05 9.43
N ALA A 2 17.29 9.47 9.27
CA ALA A 2 16.52 9.57 8.04
C ALA A 2 16.20 11.03 7.67
N LYS A 3 16.77 11.49 6.57
CA LYS A 3 16.44 12.79 5.98
C LYS A 3 15.23 12.64 5.07
N ILE A 4 14.18 13.40 5.36
CA ILE A 4 12.99 13.44 4.51
C ILE A 4 13.25 14.41 3.35
N THR A 5 12.99 13.95 2.12
CA THR A 5 13.22 14.68 0.87
C THR A 5 11.92 14.79 0.06
N PHE A 6 11.98 15.45 -1.10
CA PHE A 6 10.84 15.65 -2.02
C PHE A 6 9.60 16.23 -1.34
N GLY A 7 9.77 17.28 -0.53
CA GLY A 7 8.63 17.93 0.12
C GLY A 7 7.85 16.97 1.01
N GLY A 8 8.54 16.18 1.83
CA GLY A 8 7.91 15.24 2.76
C GLY A 8 7.61 13.86 2.18
N MET A 9 7.74 13.66 0.86
CA MET A 9 7.20 12.46 0.20
C MET A 9 8.17 11.28 0.13
N TRP A 10 9.44 11.48 0.46
CA TRP A 10 10.45 10.42 0.31
C TRP A 10 11.51 10.45 1.41
N VAL A 11 12.20 9.33 1.59
CA VAL A 11 13.33 9.20 2.51
C VAL A 11 14.62 9.13 1.69
N ASP A 12 15.57 9.99 2.00
CA ASP A 12 16.90 9.92 1.42
C ASP A 12 17.62 8.66 1.92
N ILE A 13 17.78 7.66 1.04
CA ILE A 13 18.38 6.38 1.39
C ILE A 13 19.85 6.56 1.78
N GLU A 14 20.53 7.58 1.26
CA GLU A 14 21.93 7.85 1.59
C GLU A 14 22.09 8.37 3.02
N SER A 15 21.04 8.96 3.59
CA SER A 15 21.03 9.45 4.98
C SER A 15 20.89 8.35 6.05
N LEU A 16 20.55 7.14 5.64
CA LEU A 16 20.45 5.97 6.51
C LEU A 16 21.80 5.27 6.61
N GLU A 17 22.15 4.79 7.81
CA GLU A 17 23.41 4.10 8.08
C GLU A 17 23.18 2.77 8.80
N GLY A 18 24.15 1.86 8.67
CA GLY A 18 24.16 0.59 9.37
C GLY A 18 22.91 -0.26 9.14
N LYS A 19 22.33 -0.78 10.23
CA LYS A 19 21.19 -1.71 10.17
C LYS A 19 19.92 -1.06 9.62
N ASP A 20 19.70 0.22 9.88
CA ASP A 20 18.48 0.92 9.42
C ASP A 20 18.46 1.03 7.90
N LYS A 21 19.63 1.25 7.27
CA LYS A 21 19.74 1.22 5.80
C LYS A 21 19.39 -0.15 5.23
N SER A 22 19.93 -1.22 5.82
CA SER A 22 19.63 -2.59 5.39
C SER A 22 18.15 -2.95 5.57
N TYR A 23 17.54 -2.54 6.70
CA TYR A 23 16.12 -2.75 6.93
C TYR A 23 15.25 -1.94 5.97
N TRP A 24 15.62 -0.71 5.66
CA TRP A 24 14.91 0.12 4.69
C TRP A 24 14.95 -0.48 3.29
N ILE A 25 16.13 -0.92 2.83
CA ILE A 25 16.28 -1.59 1.53
C ILE A 25 15.46 -2.89 1.49
N ALA A 26 15.52 -3.70 2.56
CA ALA A 26 14.70 -4.90 2.65
C ALA A 26 13.21 -4.57 2.57
N CYS A 27 12.75 -3.55 3.30
CA CYS A 27 11.37 -3.08 3.21
C CYS A 27 10.99 -2.77 1.75
N LEU A 28 11.78 -1.97 1.05
CA LEU A 28 11.50 -1.61 -0.36
C LEU A 28 11.43 -2.85 -1.27
N ILE A 29 12.41 -3.75 -1.17
CA ILE A 29 12.46 -4.97 -1.98
C ILE A 29 11.23 -5.84 -1.72
N PHE A 30 10.90 -6.11 -0.45
CA PHE A 30 9.76 -6.96 -0.11
C PHE A 30 8.41 -6.30 -0.41
N SER A 31 8.30 -4.97 -0.31
CA SER A 31 7.12 -4.23 -0.79
C SER A 31 6.93 -4.37 -2.30
N ILE A 32 8.02 -4.28 -3.06
CA ILE A 32 8.00 -4.44 -4.53
C ILE A 32 7.60 -5.88 -4.90
N ILE A 33 8.17 -6.90 -4.24
CA ILE A 33 7.80 -8.30 -4.47
C ILE A 33 6.33 -8.54 -4.13
N ALA A 34 5.87 -8.06 -2.97
CA ALA A 34 4.47 -8.17 -2.57
C ALA A 34 3.54 -7.53 -3.61
N GLY A 35 3.84 -6.29 -4.04
CA GLY A 35 3.07 -5.57 -5.05
C GLY A 35 3.02 -6.29 -6.40
N MET A 36 4.14 -6.85 -6.87
CA MET A 36 4.16 -7.65 -8.10
C MET A 36 3.32 -8.92 -7.99
N CYS A 37 3.47 -9.68 -6.90
CA CYS A 37 2.67 -10.89 -6.69
C CYS A 37 1.17 -10.56 -6.60
N PHE A 38 0.79 -9.50 -5.88
CA PHE A 38 -0.58 -9.02 -5.84
C PHE A 38 -1.09 -8.63 -7.23
N GLY A 39 -0.32 -7.85 -8.00
CA GLY A 39 -0.70 -7.44 -9.35
C GLY A 39 -0.98 -8.63 -10.28
N VAL A 40 -0.14 -9.65 -10.24
CA VAL A 40 -0.35 -10.89 -11.02
C VAL A 40 -1.63 -11.60 -10.56
N ILE A 41 -1.83 -11.80 -9.25
CA ILE A 41 -3.04 -12.47 -8.75
C ILE A 41 -4.30 -11.74 -9.21
N LEU A 42 -4.31 -10.41 -9.14
CA LEU A 42 -5.46 -9.59 -9.56
C LEU A 42 -5.75 -9.68 -11.05
N GLY A 43 -4.72 -9.67 -11.88
CA GLY A 43 -4.88 -9.86 -13.33
C GLY A 43 -5.53 -11.20 -13.69
N PHE A 44 -5.46 -12.20 -12.81
CA PHE A 44 -6.11 -13.50 -13.01
C PHE A 44 -7.47 -13.63 -12.30
N THR A 45 -7.70 -12.90 -11.21
CA THR A 45 -8.83 -13.12 -10.28
C THR A 45 -9.84 -11.97 -10.20
N SER A 46 -9.57 -10.79 -10.74
CA SER A 46 -10.43 -9.62 -10.59
C SER A 46 -10.89 -9.01 -11.91
N GLU A 47 -12.14 -8.57 -11.96
CA GLU A 47 -12.71 -7.67 -12.97
C GLU A 47 -12.48 -6.20 -12.56
N SER A 48 -11.25 -5.83 -12.20
CA SER A 48 -10.99 -4.44 -11.78
C SER A 48 -10.91 -3.51 -12.98
N TRP A 49 -11.34 -2.24 -12.86
CA TRP A 49 -11.19 -1.24 -13.94
C TRP A 49 -9.73 -1.00 -14.39
N LEU A 50 -8.74 -1.40 -13.57
CA LEU A 50 -7.31 -1.36 -13.90
C LEU A 50 -6.86 -2.53 -14.78
N PHE A 51 -7.62 -3.63 -14.77
CA PHE A 51 -7.37 -4.86 -15.51
C PHE A 51 -8.71 -5.31 -16.07
N GLU A 52 -9.08 -4.71 -17.21
CA GLU A 52 -10.30 -5.05 -17.94
C GLU A 52 -10.21 -6.52 -18.36
N ALA A 53 -10.71 -7.40 -17.49
CA ALA A 53 -10.89 -8.80 -17.79
C ALA A 53 -12.19 -8.89 -18.58
N ASP A 54 -12.07 -8.79 -19.90
CA ASP A 54 -13.09 -9.28 -20.80
C ASP A 54 -13.28 -10.78 -20.50
N VAL A 55 -14.52 -11.26 -20.52
CA VAL A 55 -15.01 -12.65 -20.41
C VAL A 55 -15.94 -12.85 -19.21
N GLU A 56 -17.18 -13.24 -19.54
CA GLU A 56 -18.13 -14.01 -18.73
C GLU A 56 -17.43 -15.17 -18.00
N ARG A 57 -16.77 -14.92 -16.87
CA ARG A 57 -16.15 -15.98 -16.06
C ARG A 57 -17.15 -16.41 -14.99
N THR A 58 -17.96 -17.40 -15.35
CA THR A 58 -18.81 -18.19 -14.44
C THR A 58 -18.03 -19.12 -13.50
N ASN A 59 -16.70 -19.10 -13.51
CA ASN A 59 -15.89 -20.01 -12.71
C ASN A 59 -15.66 -19.44 -11.30
N GLU A 60 -15.99 -20.22 -10.28
CA GLU A 60 -15.67 -19.85 -8.90
C GLU A 60 -14.16 -19.63 -8.74
N VAL A 61 -13.75 -18.71 -7.86
CA VAL A 61 -12.33 -18.43 -7.56
C VAL A 61 -11.54 -19.71 -7.29
N SER A 62 -12.17 -20.72 -6.67
CA SER A 62 -11.59 -22.04 -6.44
C SER A 62 -11.16 -22.77 -7.71
N ASP A 63 -11.87 -22.62 -8.82
CA ASP A 63 -11.55 -23.31 -10.07
C ASP A 63 -10.38 -22.63 -10.79
N ILE A 64 -10.26 -21.31 -10.71
CA ILE A 64 -9.08 -20.56 -11.16
C ILE A 64 -7.82 -21.05 -10.44
N TYR A 65 -7.89 -21.24 -9.12
CA TYR A 65 -6.76 -21.76 -8.34
C TYR A 65 -6.47 -23.25 -8.59
N LYS A 66 -7.45 -24.07 -8.96
CA LYS A 66 -7.21 -25.47 -9.36
C LYS A 66 -6.45 -25.54 -10.69
N GLU A 67 -6.84 -24.73 -11.66
CA GLU A 67 -6.18 -24.68 -12.98
C GLU A 67 -4.80 -23.99 -12.90
N ASN A 68 -4.66 -23.02 -12.00
CA ASN A 68 -3.45 -22.23 -11.82
C ASN A 68 -2.93 -22.37 -10.38
N SER A 69 -2.60 -23.59 -9.99
CA SER A 69 -2.11 -23.92 -8.63
C SER A 69 -0.90 -23.08 -8.20
N TRP A 70 -0.13 -22.56 -9.14
CA TRP A 70 1.00 -21.65 -8.89
C TRP A 70 0.58 -20.28 -8.32
N LEU A 71 -0.65 -19.83 -8.55
CA LEU A 71 -1.18 -18.59 -7.96
C LEU A 71 -1.25 -18.68 -6.43
N LEU A 72 -1.46 -19.87 -5.87
CA LEU A 72 -1.42 -20.06 -4.43
C LEU A 72 -0.02 -19.77 -3.86
N TYR A 73 1.04 -20.19 -4.56
CA TYR A 73 2.41 -19.89 -4.14
C TYR A 73 2.70 -18.39 -4.23
N LEU A 74 2.17 -17.69 -5.25
CA LEU A 74 2.26 -16.24 -5.31
C LEU A 74 1.51 -15.56 -4.17
N ALA A 75 0.33 -16.04 -3.79
CA ALA A 75 -0.43 -15.49 -2.68
C ALA A 75 0.33 -15.64 -1.36
N ILE A 76 0.90 -16.82 -1.11
CA ILE A 76 1.76 -17.07 0.06
C ILE A 76 2.99 -16.15 0.03
N ALA A 77 3.65 -16.01 -1.12
CA ALA A 77 4.81 -15.12 -1.28
C ALA A 77 4.46 -13.65 -1.05
N ALA A 78 3.30 -13.20 -1.53
CA ALA A 78 2.80 -11.84 -1.33
C ALA A 78 2.56 -11.56 0.16
N VAL A 79 1.90 -12.48 0.86
CA VAL A 79 1.61 -12.37 2.30
C VAL A 79 2.90 -12.33 3.11
N ILE A 80 3.82 -13.29 2.90
CA ILE A 80 5.11 -13.33 3.61
C ILE A 80 5.90 -12.05 3.34
N SER A 81 5.99 -11.62 2.09
CA SER A 81 6.72 -10.40 1.72
C SER A 81 6.12 -9.16 2.37
N THR A 82 4.80 -9.07 2.44
CA THR A 82 4.10 -7.96 3.14
C THR A 82 4.48 -7.91 4.62
N PHE A 83 4.49 -9.05 5.31
CA PHE A 83 4.89 -9.10 6.72
C PHE A 83 6.36 -8.76 6.93
N ILE A 84 7.27 -9.22 6.06
CA ILE A 84 8.69 -8.87 6.14
C ILE A 84 8.89 -7.36 5.91
N ALA A 85 8.20 -6.79 4.92
CA ALA A 85 8.24 -5.35 4.65
C ALA A 85 7.75 -4.55 5.87
N GLY A 86 6.60 -4.91 6.44
CA GLY A 86 6.08 -4.27 7.64
C GLY A 86 7.02 -4.39 8.84
N TYR A 87 7.59 -5.57 9.10
CA TYR A 87 8.52 -5.79 10.20
C TYR A 87 9.80 -4.94 10.06
N THR A 88 10.42 -4.95 8.87
CA THR A 88 11.66 -4.20 8.61
C THR A 88 11.41 -2.69 8.65
N TYR A 89 10.26 -2.23 8.15
CA TYR A 89 9.83 -0.85 8.26
C TYR A 89 9.66 -0.40 9.71
N ILE A 90 8.99 -1.19 10.56
CA ILE A 90 8.82 -0.88 11.99
C ILE A 90 10.18 -0.76 12.69
N LYS A 91 11.14 -1.63 12.35
CA LYS A 91 12.51 -1.53 12.89
C LYS A 91 13.18 -0.20 12.54
N VAL A 92 13.03 0.28 11.31
CA VAL A 92 13.53 1.61 10.92
C VAL A 92 12.81 2.70 11.72
N LEU A 93 11.47 2.66 11.75
CA LEU A 93 10.62 3.68 12.37
C LEU A 93 10.94 3.91 13.85
N VAL A 94 11.12 2.83 14.63
CA VAL A 94 11.41 2.93 16.08
C VAL A 94 12.76 3.62 16.34
N ASN A 95 13.73 3.41 15.47
CA ASN A 95 15.08 3.95 15.59
C ASN A 95 15.23 5.39 15.06
N GLN A 96 14.23 5.93 14.36
CA GLN A 96 14.27 7.30 13.85
C GLN A 96 13.87 8.34 14.90
N ASP A 97 14.14 9.60 14.56
CA ASP A 97 13.79 10.76 15.36
C ASP A 97 12.27 11.03 15.40
N ASP A 98 11.87 11.94 16.28
CA ASP A 98 10.46 12.30 16.47
C ASP A 98 9.86 12.97 15.23
N LEU A 99 10.69 13.65 14.42
CA LEU A 99 10.24 14.28 13.18
C LEU A 99 9.79 13.23 12.17
N PHE A 100 10.57 12.17 11.97
CA PHE A 100 10.24 11.05 11.11
C PHE A 100 9.04 10.26 11.61
N LYS A 101 8.96 10.00 12.93
CA LYS A 101 7.79 9.34 13.53
C LYS A 101 6.52 10.15 13.30
N LYS A 102 6.58 11.47 13.53
CA LYS A 102 5.47 12.39 13.30
C LYS A 102 5.03 12.47 11.84
N TYR A 103 5.98 12.44 10.90
CA TYR A 103 5.65 12.33 9.48
C TYR A 103 4.77 11.11 9.21
N ASN A 104 5.18 9.93 9.69
CA ASN A 104 4.44 8.69 9.45
C ASN A 104 3.09 8.66 10.18
N GLU A 105 3.01 9.19 11.39
CA GLU A 105 1.73 9.38 12.09
C GLU A 105 0.78 10.27 11.29
N MET A 106 1.25 11.43 10.82
CA MET A 106 0.43 12.35 10.02
C MET A 106 -0.02 11.70 8.71
N SER A 107 0.87 11.03 7.99
CA SER A 107 0.53 10.30 6.76
C SER A 107 -0.49 9.20 7.03
N MET A 108 -0.32 8.39 8.08
CA MET A 108 -1.24 7.30 8.44
C MET A 108 -2.63 7.82 8.86
N ILE A 109 -2.69 8.90 9.65
CA ILE A 109 -3.95 9.59 9.97
C ILE A 109 -4.60 10.12 8.70
N GLY A 110 -3.81 10.70 7.79
CA GLY A 110 -4.27 11.17 6.50
C GLY A 110 -4.95 10.07 5.69
N GLY A 111 -4.31 8.90 5.61
CA GLY A 111 -4.90 7.75 4.93
C GLY A 111 -6.15 7.23 5.59
N ALA A 112 -6.16 7.11 6.93
CA ALA A 112 -7.37 6.74 7.66
C ALA A 112 -8.52 7.72 7.39
N CYS A 113 -8.25 9.03 7.37
CA CYS A 113 -9.24 10.04 7.00
C CYS A 113 -9.71 9.87 5.55
N GLY A 114 -8.81 9.61 4.59
CA GLY A 114 -9.19 9.36 3.20
C GLY A 114 -10.12 8.15 3.07
N PHE A 115 -9.79 7.05 3.74
CA PHE A 115 -10.65 5.87 3.81
C PHE A 115 -12.02 6.17 4.44
N VAL A 116 -12.05 6.84 5.59
CA VAL A 116 -13.30 7.10 6.33
C VAL A 116 -14.20 8.13 5.64
N PHE A 117 -13.63 9.22 5.13
CA PHE A 117 -14.41 10.33 4.58
C PHE A 117 -14.66 10.25 3.08
N ILE A 118 -13.99 9.34 2.37
CA ILE A 118 -14.20 9.13 0.92
C ILE A 118 -14.55 7.67 0.66
N GLY A 119 -13.73 6.72 1.11
CA GLY A 119 -13.96 5.29 0.88
C GLY A 119 -15.30 4.79 1.44
N VAL A 120 -15.60 5.06 2.71
CA VAL A 120 -16.86 4.62 3.34
C VAL A 120 -18.09 5.25 2.65
N PRO A 121 -18.15 6.57 2.37
CA PRO A 121 -19.25 7.13 1.60
C PRO A 121 -19.44 6.50 0.22
N ILE A 122 -18.36 6.22 -0.52
CA ILE A 122 -18.45 5.51 -1.81
C ILE A 122 -19.09 4.13 -1.63
N ALA A 123 -18.69 3.38 -0.59
CA ALA A 123 -19.28 2.07 -0.29
C ALA A 123 -20.78 2.15 0.04
N VAL A 124 -21.17 3.12 0.85
CA VAL A 124 -22.58 3.34 1.24
C VAL A 124 -23.44 3.77 0.06
N LEU A 125 -22.90 4.63 -0.82
CA LEU A 125 -23.60 5.12 -2.00
C LEU A 125 -23.60 4.12 -3.16
N SER A 126 -22.72 3.12 -3.11
CA SER A 126 -22.48 2.13 -4.18
C SER A 126 -23.76 1.51 -4.78
N PRO A 127 -24.79 1.11 -3.99
CA PRO A 127 -26.00 0.51 -4.54
C PRO A 127 -26.86 1.49 -5.33
N PHE A 128 -26.74 2.80 -5.07
CA PHE A 128 -27.54 3.85 -5.70
C PHE A 128 -26.90 4.37 -7.00
N ILE A 129 -25.61 4.13 -7.21
CA ILE A 129 -24.86 4.63 -8.37
C ILE A 129 -24.41 3.52 -9.33
N GLY A 130 -24.78 2.25 -9.05
CA GLY A 130 -24.39 1.11 -9.89
C GLY A 130 -22.89 0.84 -9.88
N TYR A 131 -22.19 1.23 -8.81
CA TYR A 131 -20.75 1.02 -8.63
C TYR A 131 -20.52 -0.11 -7.64
N SER A 132 -19.51 -0.95 -7.85
CA SER A 132 -19.14 -2.03 -6.93
C SER A 132 -17.70 -1.79 -6.41
N PRO A 133 -17.53 -1.05 -5.30
CA PRO A 133 -16.21 -0.73 -4.78
C PRO A 133 -15.49 -1.98 -4.35
N ASN A 134 -14.21 -2.06 -4.72
CA ASN A 134 -13.32 -3.15 -4.34
C ASN A 134 -12.22 -2.66 -3.39
N PHE A 135 -11.37 -3.58 -2.94
CA PHE A 135 -10.25 -3.25 -2.03
C PHE A 135 -9.37 -2.09 -2.54
N PHE A 136 -9.14 -1.97 -3.84
CA PHE A 136 -8.26 -0.95 -4.42
C PHE A 136 -8.86 0.44 -4.34
N ASP A 137 -10.18 0.58 -4.38
CA ASP A 137 -10.84 1.87 -4.21
C ASP A 137 -10.63 2.38 -2.78
N PHE A 138 -10.75 1.48 -1.81
CA PHE A 138 -10.46 1.78 -0.40
C PHE A 138 -8.97 2.07 -0.18
N PHE A 139 -8.09 1.28 -0.80
CA PHE A 139 -6.64 1.52 -0.71
C PHE A 139 -6.23 2.83 -1.37
N LEU A 140 -6.84 3.20 -2.51
CA LEU A 140 -6.54 4.43 -3.23
C LEU A 140 -7.04 5.66 -2.47
N THR A 141 -8.23 5.61 -1.89
CA THR A 141 -8.70 6.68 -1.00
C THR A 141 -7.80 6.85 0.22
N PHE A 142 -7.29 5.74 0.79
CA PHE A 142 -6.25 5.78 1.83
C PHE A 142 -4.93 6.39 1.32
N ALA A 143 -4.46 5.99 0.13
CA ALA A 143 -3.21 6.50 -0.43
C ALA A 143 -3.29 8.01 -0.70
N VAL A 144 -4.38 8.48 -1.30
CA VAL A 144 -4.62 9.91 -1.54
C VAL A 144 -4.65 10.70 -0.24
N GLY A 145 -5.37 10.21 0.77
CA GLY A 145 -5.40 10.83 2.10
C GLY A 145 -4.01 10.90 2.73
N SER A 146 -3.21 9.85 2.58
CA SER A 146 -1.83 9.79 3.10
C SER A 146 -0.94 10.83 2.42
N ILE A 147 -1.01 10.95 1.10
CA ILE A 147 -0.25 11.92 0.30
C ILE A 147 -0.62 13.36 0.70
N ILE A 148 -1.92 13.68 0.82
CA ILE A 148 -2.38 15.01 1.21
C ILE A 148 -1.78 15.42 2.56
N ASN A 149 -1.79 14.52 3.54
CA ASN A 149 -1.30 14.84 4.87
C ASN A 149 0.23 14.83 4.96
N GLY A 150 0.91 13.99 4.17
CA GLY A 150 2.36 14.07 3.97
C GLY A 150 2.80 15.41 3.38
N TYR A 151 2.06 15.93 2.40
CA TYR A 151 2.28 17.27 1.86
C TYR A 151 2.06 18.37 2.91
N ARG A 152 1.00 18.25 3.72
CA ARG A 152 0.75 19.17 4.85
C ARG A 152 1.86 19.14 5.89
N PHE A 153 2.42 17.96 6.17
CA PHE A 153 3.59 17.82 7.04
C PHE A 153 4.77 18.61 6.47
N SER A 154 5.07 18.47 5.17
CA SER A 154 6.17 19.22 4.56
C SER A 154 6.02 20.73 4.67
N LYS A 155 4.80 21.26 4.43
CA LYS A 155 4.52 22.70 4.58
C LYS A 155 4.58 23.22 6.02
N LYS A 156 4.55 22.32 7.01
CA LYS A 156 4.49 22.70 8.42
C LYS A 156 5.83 22.52 9.13
N TYR A 157 6.63 21.55 8.70
CA TYR A 157 7.84 21.13 9.42
C TYR A 157 9.12 21.16 8.58
N LEU A 158 9.03 21.20 7.24
CA LEU A 158 10.21 21.15 6.37
C LEU A 158 10.42 22.45 5.55
N ASN A 159 9.34 23.17 5.24
CA ASN A 159 9.34 24.44 4.51
C ASN A 159 8.52 25.49 5.24
#